data_AF-A0A645FMY8-F1
#
_entry.id   AF-A0A645FMY8-F1
#
_cell.length_a   1.000
_cell.length_b   1.000
_cell.length_c   1.000
_cell.angle_alpha   90.00
_cell.angle_beta   90.00
_cell.angle_gamma   90.00
#
_symmetry.space_group_name_H-M   'P 1'
#
loop_
_entity.id
_entity.type
_entity.pdbx_description
1 polymer ?
#
loop_
_entity_poly.entity_id
_entity_poly.type
_entity_poly.pdbx_seq_one_letter_code
_entity_poly.pdbx_strand_id
1 'polypeptide(L)' 'MKEAVKNISFDATISKDGDTYTAKTATFTIDRTQWGVNYGSKNIFKDLKDGFINDDMEITITLVAKNA' A
#
# COMPACT_ATOMS: atom_id res chain seq x y z
N MET A 1 6.26 -7.80 -17.49
CA MET A 1 5.73 -7.22 -16.24
C MET A 1 4.64 -8.14 -15.71
N LYS A 2 4.63 -8.49 -14.43
CA LYS A 2 3.52 -9.28 -13.86
C LYS A 2 2.36 -8.32 -13.62
N GLU A 3 1.41 -8.28 -14.54
CA GLU A 3 0.19 -7.48 -14.41
C GLU A 3 -0.76 -8.17 -13.43
N ALA A 4 -0.55 -7.93 -12.14
CA ALA A 4 -1.44 -8.36 -11.08
C ALA A 4 -2.23 -7.14 -10.60
N VAL A 5 -3.55 -7.17 -10.80
CA VAL A 5 -4.48 -6.17 -10.28
C VAL A 5 -5.24 -6.82 -9.12
N LYS A 6 -5.21 -6.17 -7.95
CA LYS A 6 -5.92 -6.62 -6.76
C LYS A 6 -6.67 -5.44 -6.15
N ASN A 7 -7.87 -5.71 -5.68
CA ASN A 7 -8.68 -4.73 -4.97
C ASN A 7 -8.19 -4.60 -3.53
N ILE A 8 -8.22 -3.37 -3.02
CA ILE A 8 -8.01 -3.07 -1.60
C ILE A 8 -9.14 -2.17 -1.14
N SER A 9 -9.48 -2.29 0.15
CA SER A 9 -10.41 -1.40 0.83
C SER A 9 -9.69 -0.82 2.04
N PHE A 10 -9.86 0.49 2.23
CA PHE A 10 -9.24 1.20 3.34
C PHE A 10 -10.15 2.35 3.76
N ASP A 11 -10.13 2.65 5.05
CA ASP A 11 -10.82 3.81 5.59
C ASP A 11 -9.98 5.07 5.36
N ALA A 12 -10.66 6.19 5.10
CA ALA A 12 -10.03 7.49 4.94
C ALA A 12 -10.82 8.57 5.68
N THR A 13 -10.09 9.46 6.36
CA THR A 13 -10.64 10.69 6.94
C THR A 13 -10.58 11.79 5.90
N ILE A 14 -11.70 12.43 5.62
CA ILE A 14 -11.80 13.55 4.68
C ILE A 14 -11.94 14.85 5.46
N SER A 15 -11.14 15.86 5.11
CA SER A 15 -11.25 17.23 5.60
C SER A 15 -11.37 18.21 4.45
N LYS A 16 -11.98 19.37 4.72
CA LYS A 16 -12.08 20.49 3.80
C LYS A 16 -11.50 21.73 4.45
N ASP A 17 -10.65 22.45 3.72
CA ASP A 17 -10.11 23.76 4.09
C ASP A 17 -10.23 24.71 2.89
N GLY A 18 -11.10 25.72 3.01
CA GLY A 18 -11.50 26.55 1.88
C GLY A 18 -12.00 25.71 0.70
N ASP A 19 -11.37 25.84 -0.47
CA ASP A 19 -11.68 25.07 -1.69
C ASP A 19 -10.84 23.79 -1.85
N THR A 20 -10.05 23.45 -0.83
CA THR A 20 -9.19 22.26 -0.83
C THR A 20 -9.82 21.14 -0.01
N TYR A 21 -9.92 19.96 -0.62
CA TYR A 21 -10.28 18.71 0.03
C TYR A 21 -9.03 17.87 0.24
N THR A 22 -8.88 17.29 1.43
CA THR A 22 -7.82 16.32 1.74
C THR A 22 -8.45 15.04 2.26
N ALA A 23 -8.11 13.92 1.64
CA ALA A 23 -8.44 12.58 2.15
C ALA A 23 -7.16 11.90 2.60
N LYS A 24 -7.12 11.44 3.85
CA LYS A 24 -5.96 10.75 4.43
C LYS A 24 -6.38 9.42 5.03
N THR A 25 -5.66 8.35 4.69
CA THR A 25 -5.87 7.03 5.31
C THR A 25 -5.12 6.93 6.64
N ALA A 26 -5.57 6.06 7.54
CA ALA A 26 -4.67 5.48 8.52
C ALA A 26 -3.59 4.64 7.80
N THR A 27 -2.50 4.32 8.49
CA THR A 27 -1.55 3.33 7.97
C THR A 27 -2.26 1.98 7.89
N PHE A 28 -2.22 1.37 6.71
CA PHE A 28 -2.73 0.01 6.50
C PHE A 28 -1.65 -0.84 5.84
N THR A 29 -1.77 -2.16 6.00
CA THR A 29 -0.80 -3.13 5.51
C THR A 29 -1.37 -3.88 4.32
N ILE A 30 -0.55 -4.11 3.29
CA ILE A 30 -0.84 -5.02 2.19
C ILE A 30 0.23 -6.11 2.10
N ASP A 31 -0.12 -7.26 1.54
CA ASP A 31 0.86 -8.28 1.14
C ASP A 31 1.34 -8.01 -0.29
N ARG A 32 2.60 -7.56 -0.41
CA ARG A 32 3.21 -7.18 -1.70
C ARG A 32 3.32 -8.33 -2.69
N THR A 33 3.33 -9.57 -2.21
CA THR A 33 3.47 -10.75 -3.07
C THR A 33 2.22 -10.98 -3.93
N GLN A 34 1.06 -10.46 -3.51
CA GLN A 34 -0.19 -10.53 -4.30
C GLN A 34 -0.11 -9.74 -5.61
N TRP A 35 0.80 -8.77 -5.71
CA TRP A 35 1.11 -8.00 -6.91
C TRP A 35 2.38 -8.50 -7.64
N GLY A 36 2.89 -9.67 -7.26
CA GLY A 36 4.06 -10.28 -7.88
C GLY A 36 5.40 -9.67 -7.47
N VAL A 37 5.42 -8.78 -6.47
CA VAL A 37 6.64 -8.25 -5.87
C VAL A 37 7.21 -9.32 -4.95
N ASN A 38 7.93 -10.29 -5.51
CA ASN A 38 8.36 -11.49 -4.78
C ASN A 38 9.81 -11.42 -4.29
N TYR A 39 10.60 -10.43 -4.70
CA TYR A 39 12.01 -10.35 -4.35
C TYR A 39 12.23 -10.37 -2.84
N GLY A 40 13.13 -11.24 -2.36
CA GLY A 40 13.42 -11.40 -0.93
C GLY A 40 12.24 -11.87 -0.07
N SER A 41 11.13 -12.33 -0.66
CA SER A 41 9.96 -12.78 0.10
C SER A 41 10.26 -14.02 0.93
N LYS A 42 10.01 -13.93 2.25
CA LYS A 42 10.18 -15.04 3.18
C LYS A 42 9.18 -16.17 2.91
N ASN A 43 7.94 -15.84 2.55
CA ASN A 43 6.91 -16.86 2.34
C ASN A 43 7.11 -17.63 1.03
N ILE A 44 7.74 -17.02 0.03
CA ILE A 44 8.00 -17.65 -1.28
C ILE A 44 9.33 -18.41 -1.29
N PHE A 45 10.38 -17.86 -0.66
CA PHE A 45 11.72 -18.45 -0.65
C PHE A 45 12.13 -18.85 0.76
N LYS A 46 12.17 -20.16 1.04
CA LYS A 46 12.42 -20.71 2.38
C LYS A 46 13.88 -20.62 2.85
N ASP A 47 14.84 -20.40 1.94
CA ASP A 47 16.28 -20.48 2.22
C ASP A 47 17.00 -19.12 2.27
N LEU A 48 16.29 -18.04 2.61
CA LEU A 48 16.85 -16.67 2.59
C LEU A 48 17.75 -16.30 3.78
N LYS A 49 17.92 -17.19 4.78
CA LYS A 49 18.56 -16.86 6.08
C LYS A 49 18.07 -15.48 6.58
N ASP A 50 18.98 -14.53 6.86
CA ASP A 50 18.65 -13.20 7.37
C ASP A 50 18.36 -12.16 6.28
N GLY A 51 18.48 -12.52 5.00
CA GLY A 51 18.35 -11.59 3.87
C GLY A 51 16.92 -11.38 3.36
N PHE A 52 15.90 -11.78 4.12
CA PHE A 52 14.51 -11.67 3.67
C PHE A 52 13.97 -10.24 3.87
N ILE A 53 13.02 -9.88 3.03
CA ILE A 53 12.24 -8.65 3.07
C ILE A 53 10.82 -9.06 3.46
N ASN A 54 10.24 -8.37 4.45
CA ASN A 54 8.88 -8.64 4.88
C ASN A 54 7.91 -8.57 3.69
N ASP A 55 6.94 -9.48 3.66
CA ASP A 55 5.91 -9.50 2.63
C ASP A 55 4.83 -8.44 2.90
N ASP A 56 4.66 -8.10 4.17
CA ASP A 56 3.80 -7.01 4.62
C ASP A 56 4.45 -5.65 4.31
N MET A 57 3.68 -4.78 3.65
CA MET A 57 4.05 -3.41 3.31
C MET A 57 3.04 -2.43 3.91
N GLU A 58 3.53 -1.50 4.72
CA GLU A 58 2.72 -0.41 5.27
C GLU A 58 2.56 0.72 4.24
N ILE A 59 1.33 1.21 4.10
CA ILE A 59 0.95 2.25 3.14
C ILE A 59 0.14 3.32 3.87
N THR A 60 0.42 4.58 3.54
CA THR A 60 -0.42 5.73 3.89
C THR A 60 -0.68 6.54 2.63
N ILE A 61 -1.94 6.85 2.36
CA ILE A 61 -2.34 7.65 1.21
C ILE A 61 -2.82 9.02 1.71
N THR A 62 -2.33 10.08 1.08
CA THR A 62 -2.86 11.44 1.24
C THR A 62 -3.22 11.97 -0.14
N LEU A 63 -4.51 12.17 -0.38
CA LEU A 63 -5.05 12.72 -1.62
C LEU A 63 -5.47 14.17 -1.35
N VAL A 64 -4.97 15.10 -2.15
CA VAL A 64 -5.34 16.53 -2.09
C VAL A 64 -5.99 16.90 -3.41
N ALA A 65 -7.20 17.48 -3.34
CA ALA A 65 -7.95 17.95 -4.49
C ALA A 65 -8.42 19.39 -4.26
N LYS A 66 -8.49 20.18 -5.33
CA LYS A 66 -9.08 21.52 -5.30
C LYS A 66 -10.25 21.55 -6.27
N ASN A 67 -11.30 22.26 -5.90
CA ASN A 67 -12.36 22.58 -6.87
C ASN A 67 -11.77 23.46 -7.97
N ALA A 68 -12.09 23.14 -9.22
CA ALA A 68 -11.69 23.89 -10.40
C ALA A 68 -12.55 25.15 -10.59
#